data_AF-T0VH08-F1
#
_entry.id   AF-T0VH08-F1
#
_cell.length_a   1.000
_cell.length_b   1.000
_cell.length_c   1.000
_cell.angle_alpha   90.00
_cell.angle_beta   90.00
_cell.angle_gamma   90.00
#
_symmetry.space_group_name_H-M   'P 1'
#
loop_
_entity.id
_entity.type
_entity.pdbx_description
1 polymer ?
#
loop_
_entity_poly.entity_id
_entity_poly.type
_entity_poly.pdbx_seq_one_letter_code
_entity_poly.pdbx_strand_id
1 'polypeptide(L)'
;ATKVHLLLVSQRFDYQSIPVSVREQLNVLIQIGNINKKTVQFLFPDLDPEGIVIPLGKGTGLIQIIDNEHPYQVLPLLCPTYYTKKGIL
;
A
#
# COMPACT_ATOMS: atom_id res chain seq x y z
N ALA A 1 -8.57 -11.39 22.77
CA ALA A 1 -7.59 -10.96 21.76
C ALA A 1 -6.86 -9.72 22.27
N THR A 2 -5.54 -9.67 22.16
CA THR A 2 -4.74 -8.48 22.49
C THR A 2 -5.02 -7.40 21.45
N LYS A 3 -5.41 -6.18 21.88
CA LYS A 3 -5.73 -5.04 20.99
C LYS A 3 -4.46 -4.31 20.54
N VAL A 4 -3.49 -5.05 20.00
CA VAL A 4 -2.20 -4.53 19.55
C VAL A 4 -2.22 -4.48 18.02
N HIS A 5 -1.95 -3.30 17.48
CA HIS A 5 -1.90 -3.05 16.04
C HIS A 5 -0.47 -2.61 15.67
N LEU A 6 0.06 -3.15 14.57
CA LEU A 6 1.39 -2.83 14.05
C LEU A 6 1.25 -2.09 12.72
N LEU A 7 1.95 -0.96 12.58
CA LEU A 7 2.08 -0.24 11.31
C LEU A 7 3.54 -0.22 10.90
N LEU A 8 3.84 -0.80 9.74
CA LEU A 8 5.17 -0.79 9.14
C LEU A 8 5.20 0.21 7.99
N VAL A 9 6.17 1.12 8.01
CA VAL A 9 6.34 2.15 6.97
C VAL A 9 7.80 2.12 6.51
N SER A 10 8.00 2.02 5.21
CA SER A 10 9.33 2.07 4.60
C SER A 10 9.27 2.74 3.24
N GLN A 11 10.36 3.38 2.83
CA GLN A 11 10.57 3.82 1.46
C GLN A 11 10.86 2.66 0.50
N ARG A 12 11.39 1.57 1.04
CA ARG A 12 11.75 0.36 0.29
C ARG A 12 11.41 -0.87 1.12
N PHE A 13 10.47 -1.65 0.62
CA PHE A 13 10.22 -2.99 1.10
C PHE A 13 10.75 -4.00 0.08
N ASP A 14 11.57 -4.91 0.57
CA ASP A 14 12.13 -6.05 -0.11
C ASP A 14 12.49 -7.16 0.91
N TYR A 15 12.97 -8.29 0.40
CA TYR A 15 13.35 -9.46 1.19
C TYR A 15 14.52 -9.22 2.16
N GLN A 16 15.30 -8.14 1.99
CA GLN A 16 16.37 -7.76 2.91
C GLN A 16 15.84 -6.89 4.05
N SER A 17 14.82 -6.07 3.77
CA SER A 17 14.21 -5.17 4.74
C SER A 17 13.20 -5.87 5.67
N ILE A 18 12.33 -6.74 5.12
CA ILE A 18 11.36 -7.52 5.91
C ILE A 18 11.26 -8.96 5.36
N PRO A 19 11.20 -9.98 6.23
CA PRO A 19 10.96 -11.35 5.80
C PRO A 19 9.60 -11.51 5.11
N VAL A 20 9.50 -12.46 4.17
CA VAL A 20 8.25 -12.80 3.47
C VAL A 20 7.15 -13.21 4.46
N SER A 21 7.51 -13.91 5.54
CA SER A 21 6.57 -14.30 6.59
C SER A 21 5.92 -13.12 7.29
N VAL A 22 6.60 -11.98 7.42
CA VAL A 22 5.99 -10.76 7.99
C VAL A 22 4.99 -10.18 7.01
N ARG A 23 5.36 -10.08 5.73
CA ARG A 23 4.48 -9.58 4.66
C ARG A 23 3.19 -10.39 4.55
N GLU A 24 3.28 -11.73 4.61
CA GLU A 24 2.13 -12.63 4.50
C GLU A 24 1.14 -12.53 5.67
N GLN A 25 1.54 -11.92 6.79
CA GLN A 25 0.68 -11.72 7.96
C GLN A 25 0.02 -10.33 7.98
N LEU A 26 0.31 -9.45 7.01
CA LEU A 26 -0.27 -8.11 6.95
C LEU A 26 -1.69 -8.15 6.40
N ASN A 27 -2.63 -7.50 7.09
CA ASN A 27 -4.03 -7.40 6.63
C ASN A 27 -4.29 -6.18 5.74
N VAL A 28 -3.43 -5.16 5.80
CA VAL A 28 -3.59 -3.94 5.01
C VAL A 28 -2.26 -3.63 4.34
N LEU A 29 -2.27 -3.56 3.02
CA LEU A 29 -1.10 -3.26 2.20
C LEU A 29 -1.36 -1.94 1.47
N ILE A 30 -0.43 -1.00 1.61
CA ILE A 30 -0.49 0.30 0.93
C ILE A 30 0.83 0.54 0.24
N GLN A 31 0.77 0.86 -1.05
CA GLN A 31 1.93 1.30 -1.81
C GLN A 31 1.61 2.60 -2.53
N ILE A 32 2.35 3.65 -2.19
CA ILE A 32 2.23 4.96 -2.82
C ILE A 32 3.43 5.24 -3.73
N GLY A 33 3.26 6.18 -4.66
CA GLY A 33 4.32 6.60 -5.57
C GLY A 33 4.26 5.88 -6.91
N ASN A 34 5.43 5.61 -7.51
CA ASN A 34 5.49 5.04 -8.86
C ASN A 34 5.05 3.56 -8.85
N ILE A 35 3.92 3.29 -9.50
CA ILE A 35 3.33 1.95 -9.62
C ILE A 35 3.76 1.35 -10.95
N ASN A 36 4.55 0.29 -10.89
CA ASN A 36 4.90 -0.52 -12.05
C ASN A 36 5.13 -1.97 -11.62
N LYS A 37 5.18 -2.87 -12.60
CA LYS A 37 5.31 -4.32 -12.37
C LYS A 37 6.47 -4.71 -11.44
N LYS A 38 7.59 -3.97 -11.48
CA LYS A 38 8.76 -4.26 -10.63
C LYS A 38 8.56 -3.78 -9.20
N THR A 39 7.96 -2.60 -9.01
CA THR A 39 7.82 -1.99 -7.69
C THR A 39 6.72 -2.64 -6.87
N VAL A 40 5.66 -3.11 -7.51
CA VAL A 40 4.51 -3.72 -6.82
C VAL A 40 4.75 -5.18 -6.41
N GLN A 41 5.67 -5.87 -7.08
CA GLN A 41 5.87 -7.32 -6.92
C GLN A 41 6.12 -7.76 -5.47
N PHE A 42 6.78 -6.93 -4.66
CA PHE A 42 7.05 -7.31 -3.29
C PHE A 42 5.78 -7.36 -2.45
N LEU A 43 4.98 -6.29 -2.43
CA LEU A 43 3.74 -6.23 -1.65
C LEU A 43 2.59 -7.00 -2.31
N PHE A 44 2.51 -6.95 -3.64
CA PHE A 44 1.44 -7.52 -4.46
C PHE A 44 2.02 -8.49 -5.52
N PRO A 45 2.51 -9.68 -5.11
CA PRO A 45 3.20 -10.60 -6.02
C PRO A 45 2.33 -11.12 -7.17
N ASP A 46 1.03 -11.24 -6.95
CA ASP A 46 0.07 -11.78 -7.93
C ASP A 46 -0.62 -10.69 -8.75
N LEU A 47 -0.27 -9.42 -8.55
CA LEU A 47 -0.90 -8.28 -9.23
C LEU A 47 -0.26 -8.01 -10.58
N ASP A 48 -1.10 -7.97 -11.62
CA ASP A 48 -0.73 -7.34 -12.89
C ASP A 48 -1.29 -5.90 -12.95
N PRO A 49 -0.44 -4.86 -12.91
CA PRO A 49 -0.90 -3.47 -12.89
C PRO A 49 -1.37 -2.95 -14.26
N GLU A 50 -1.21 -3.69 -15.37
CA GLU A 50 -1.50 -3.20 -16.73
C GLU A 50 -2.97 -2.77 -16.97
N GLY A 51 -3.91 -3.24 -16.15
CA GLY A 51 -5.33 -2.85 -16.21
C GLY A 51 -5.78 -1.82 -15.18
N ILE A 52 -4.89 -1.37 -14.28
CA ILE A 52 -5.26 -0.52 -13.14
C ILE A 52 -4.89 0.94 -13.44
N VAL A 53 -5.91 1.78 -13.56
CA VAL A 53 -5.71 3.23 -13.72
C VAL A 53 -5.43 3.85 -12.36
N ILE A 54 -4.17 4.24 -12.12
CA ILE A 54 -3.77 4.95 -10.91
C ILE A 54 -4.09 6.45 -11.06
N PRO A 55 -4.82 7.06 -10.11
CA PRO A 55 -5.07 8.49 -10.11
C PRO A 55 -3.77 9.30 -10.15
N LEU A 56 -3.83 10.45 -10.82
CA LEU A 56 -2.74 11.42 -10.80
C LEU A 56 -2.85 12.30 -9.55
N GLY A 57 -1.76 12.48 -8.81
CA GLY A 57 -1.75 13.33 -7.62
C GLY A 57 -0.69 12.97 -6.59
N LYS A 58 -0.73 13.65 -5.45
CA LYS A 58 0.12 13.33 -4.28
C LYS A 58 -0.56 12.24 -3.46
N GLY A 59 0.24 11.28 -3.00
CA GLY A 59 -0.28 10.16 -2.19
C GLY A 59 -1.19 9.22 -2.97
N THR A 60 -1.02 9.12 -4.29
CA THR A 60 -1.72 8.12 -5.10
C THR A 60 -0.95 6.81 -5.13
N GLY A 61 -1.66 5.71 -5.36
CA GLY A 61 -1.06 4.38 -5.41
C GLY A 61 -2.07 3.25 -5.37
N LEU A 62 -1.74 2.21 -4.61
CA LEU A 62 -2.53 0.99 -4.46
C LEU A 62 -2.83 0.72 -2.98
N ILE A 63 -4.00 0.16 -2.72
CA ILE A 63 -4.39 -0.37 -1.42
C ILE A 63 -5.02 -1.75 -1.60
N GLN A 64 -4.70 -2.66 -0.68
CA GLN A 64 -5.38 -3.94 -0.54
C GLN A 64 -5.73 -4.15 0.93
N ILE A 65 -6.95 -4.60 1.17
CA ILE A 65 -7.43 -5.03 2.47
C ILE A 65 -7.69 -6.54 2.36
N ILE A 66 -7.12 -7.30 3.28
CA ILE A 66 -7.24 -8.75 3.36
C ILE A 66 -8.13 -9.05 4.57
N ASP A 67 -9.37 -9.38 4.28
CA ASP A 67 -10.38 -9.82 5.24
C ASP A 67 -11.21 -10.98 4.66
N ASN A 68 -12.20 -11.46 5.44
CA ASN A 68 -13.06 -12.58 5.03
C ASN A 68 -14.31 -12.12 4.25
N GLU A 69 -14.52 -10.81 4.08
CA GLU A 69 -15.74 -10.24 3.51
C GLU A 69 -15.54 -9.82 2.06
N HIS A 70 -14.36 -9.30 1.72
CA HIS A 70 -14.01 -8.80 0.41
C HIS A 70 -13.12 -9.80 -0.34
N PRO A 71 -13.38 -10.05 -1.63
CA PRO A 71 -12.43 -10.79 -2.46
C PRO A 71 -11.09 -10.05 -2.47
N TYR A 72 -9.98 -10.79 -2.59
CA TYR A 72 -8.64 -10.23 -2.72
C TYR A 72 -8.57 -9.26 -3.90
N GLN A 73 -8.84 -7.98 -3.65
CA GLN A 73 -8.90 -6.94 -4.66
C GLN A 73 -7.92 -5.83 -4.31
N VAL A 74 -7.00 -5.57 -5.22
CA VAL A 74 -6.16 -4.39 -5.16
C VAL A 74 -6.92 -3.23 -5.80
N LEU A 75 -7.03 -2.12 -5.07
CA LEU A 75 -7.77 -0.93 -5.47
C LEU A 75 -6.83 0.27 -5.66
N PRO A 76 -7.12 1.19 -6.60
CA PRO A 76 -6.43 2.46 -6.66
C PRO A 76 -6.67 3.29 -5.40
N LEU A 77 -5.61 3.88 -4.84
CA LEU A 77 -5.64 4.78 -3.70
C LEU A 77 -5.46 6.23 -4.18
N LEU A 78 -6.32 7.12 -3.71
CA LEU A 78 -6.18 8.57 -3.83
C LEU A 78 -6.34 9.18 -2.44
N CYS A 79 -5.24 9.63 -1.84
CA CYS A 79 -5.29 10.31 -0.55
C CYS A 79 -5.75 11.78 -0.70
N PRO A 80 -6.49 12.32 0.27
CA PRO A 80 -6.83 13.73 0.30
C PRO A 80 -5.57 14.59 0.41
N THR A 81 -5.53 15.68 -0.35
CA THR A 81 -4.46 16.68 -0.26
C THR A 81 -4.96 17.90 0.50
N TYR A 82 -4.41 18.14 1.68
CA TYR A 82 -4.72 19.32 2.48
C TYR A 82 -3.65 20.39 2.28
N TYR A 83 -4.08 21.62 2.04
CA TYR A 83 -3.20 22.78 1.97
C TYR A 83 -3.32 23.56 3.26
N THR A 84 -2.24 23.60 4.05
CA THR A 84 -2.17 24.48 5.22
C THR A 84 -1.61 25.84 4.81
N LYS A 85 -2.10 26.91 5.44
CA LYS A 85 -1.42 28.21 5.35
C LYS A 85 -0.12 28.11 6.13
N LYS A 86 0.97 28.63 5.56
CA LYS A 86 2.31 28.63 6.17
C LYS A 86 2.23 29.09 7.63
N GLY A 87 2.63 28.24 8.59
CA GLY A 87 2.62 28.54 10.03
C GLY A 87 1.47 27.95 10.85
N ILE A 88 0.59 27.13 10.26
CA ILE A 88 -0.44 26.39 11.01
C ILE A 88 -0.18 24.89 10.81
N LEU A 89 0.69 24.33 11.65
CA LEU A 89 0.83 22.91 12.01
C LEU A 89 1.73 22.81 13.25
#